data_AF-A0A0N4ZNC6-F1
#
_entry.id   AF-A0A0N4ZNC6-F1
#
_cell.length_a   1.000
_cell.length_b   1.000
_cell.length_c   1.000
_cell.angle_alpha   90.00
_cell.angle_beta   90.00
_cell.angle_gamma   90.00
#
_symmetry.space_group_name_H-M   'P 1'
#
loop_
_entity.id
_entity.type
_entity.pdbx_description
1 polymer ?
#
loop_
_entity_poly.entity_id
_entity_poly.type
_entity_poly.pdbx_seq_one_letter_code
_entity_poly.pdbx_strand_id
1 'polypeptide(L)' 'MSNSERYMPSIFKECDKLKKEYDRCFISFFHLFVDPKNTRLNHPNPCADLQNVYRQCVEAKIVKYMI' A
#
# COMPACT_ATOMS: atom_id res chain seq x y z
N MET A 1 24.86 0.37 7.88
CA MET A 1 24.00 1.46 8.40
C MET A 1 22.57 1.05 8.15
N SER A 2 21.81 0.77 9.22
CA SER A 2 20.43 0.29 9.11
C SER A 2 19.55 1.38 8.49
N ASN A 3 19.18 1.23 7.22
CA ASN A 3 18.06 1.96 6.63
C ASN A 3 16.76 1.49 7.32
N SER A 4 16.56 1.91 8.57
CA SER A 4 15.20 2.09 9.10
C SER A 4 14.65 3.34 8.43
N GLU A 5 14.43 3.27 7.12
CA GLU A 5 13.47 4.14 6.45
C GLU A 5 12.18 4.01 7.25
N ARG A 6 11.62 5.14 7.68
CA ARG A 6 10.55 5.23 8.68
C ARG A 6 9.34 4.43 8.23
N TYR A 7 9.30 3.14 8.56
CA TYR A 7 8.13 2.31 8.34
C TYR A 7 7.00 2.88 9.17
N MET A 8 5.96 3.36 8.49
CA MET A 8 4.76 3.84 9.16
C MET A 8 3.84 2.64 9.38
N PRO A 9 3.60 2.22 10.64
CA PRO A 9 2.71 1.11 10.90
C PRO A 9 1.28 1.42 10.49
N SER A 10 0.52 0.36 10.24
CA SER A 10 -0.93 0.45 10.10
C SER A 10 -1.58 0.90 11.41
N ILE A 11 -2.73 1.59 11.32
CA ILE A 11 -3.57 1.98 12.47
C ILE A 11 -3.93 0.75 13.32
N PHE A 12 -4.18 -0.39 12.67
CA PHE A 12 -4.39 -1.69 13.32
C PHE A 12 -3.20 -2.60 13.06
N LYS A 13 -2.63 -3.19 14.13
CA LYS A 13 -1.46 -4.07 14.05
C LYS A 13 -1.73 -5.32 13.21
N GLU A 14 -2.95 -5.81 13.20
CA GLU A 14 -3.38 -6.98 12.42
C GLU A 14 -3.34 -6.71 10.92
N CYS A 15 -3.48 -5.45 10.49
CA CYS A 15 -3.40 -5.04 9.09
C CYS A 15 -1.97 -4.62 8.67
N ASP A 16 -1.01 -4.61 9.60
CA ASP A 16 0.36 -4.11 9.38
C ASP A 16 1.12 -4.93 8.33
N LYS A 17 0.94 -6.26 8.34
CA LYS A 17 1.56 -7.13 7.33
C LYS A 17 1.03 -6.83 5.93
N LEU A 18 -0.28 -6.66 5.78
CA LEU A 18 -0.93 -6.32 4.51
C LEU A 18 -0.46 -4.96 4.00
N LYS A 19 -0.32 -3.98 4.90
CA LYS A 19 0.25 -2.68 4.59
C LYS A 19 1.68 -2.79 4.04
N LYS A 20 2.55 -3.57 4.69
CA LYS A 20 3.94 -3.78 4.22
C LYS A 20 4.01 -4.35 2.81
N GLU A 21 3.15 -5.31 2.50
CA GLU A 21 3.10 -5.93 1.17
C GLU A 21 2.62 -4.94 0.10
N TYR A 22 1.57 -4.16 0.41
CA TYR A 22 1.09 -3.08 -0.45
C TYR A 22 2.16 -2.00 -0.67
N ASP A 23 2.77 -1.48 0.42
CA ASP A 23 3.77 -0.41 0.34
C ASP A 23 4.99 -0.84 -0.48
N ARG A 24 5.44 -2.10 -0.33
CA ARG A 24 6.53 -2.65 -1.14
C ARG A 24 6.19 -2.63 -2.63
N CYS A 25 4.99 -3.08 -2.99
CA CYS A 25 4.52 -3.04 -4.37
C CYS A 25 4.46 -1.60 -4.90
N PHE A 26 3.87 -0.69 -4.11
CA PHE A 26 3.69 0.69 -4.48
C PHE A 26 5.02 1.40 -4.72
N ILE A 27 5.99 1.25 -3.81
CA ILE A 27 7.33 1.87 -3.95
C ILE A 27 8.02 1.37 -5.22
N SER A 28 7.95 0.07 -5.53
CA SER A 28 8.55 -0.49 -6.74
C SER A 28 7.89 0.01 -8.03
N PHE A 29 6.57 0.26 -8.01
CA PHE A 29 5.82 0.67 -9.19
C PHE A 29 5.80 2.20 -9.39
N PHE A 30 5.72 2.98 -8.31
CA PHE A 30 5.40 4.40 -8.37
C PHE A 30 6.42 5.22 -9.16
N HIS A 31 7.71 4.88 -9.07
CA HIS A 31 8.77 5.54 -9.85
C HIS A 31 8.57 5.39 -11.36
N LEU A 32 8.06 4.25 -11.81
CA LEU A 32 7.74 4.02 -13.22
C LEU A 32 6.50 4.82 -13.63
N PHE A 33 5.53 4.96 -12.73
CA PHE A 33 4.32 5.73 -12.99
C PHE A 33 4.61 7.23 -13.18
N VAL A 34 5.52 7.80 -12.39
CA VAL A 34 5.89 9.23 -12.48
C VAL A 34 7.02 9.53 -13.47
N ASP A 35 7.58 8.52 -14.13
CA ASP A 35 8.65 8.71 -15.12
C ASP A 35 8.10 9.49 -16.34
N PRO A 36 8.62 10.70 -16.64
CA PRO A 36 8.17 11.48 -17.80
C PRO A 36 8.46 10.81 -19.14
N LYS A 37 9.31 9.78 -19.17
CA LYS A 37 9.58 8.94 -20.36
C LYS A 37 8.59 7.79 -20.51
N ASN A 38 7.74 7.53 -19.51
CA ASN A 38 6.72 6.51 -19.59
C ASN A 38 5.56 7.00 -20.46
N THR A 39 5.55 6.61 -21.73
CA THR A 39 4.55 7.01 -22.74
C THR A 39 3.24 6.21 -22.68
N ARG A 40 3.13 5.23 -21.77
CA ARG A 40 1.94 4.40 -21.65
C ARG A 40 0.85 5.15 -20.88
N LEU A 41 -0.18 5.58 -21.62
CA LEU A 41 -1.34 6.32 -21.10
C LEU A 41 -2.22 5.51 -20.12
N ASN A 42 -2.17 4.18 -20.17
CA ASN A 42 -3.01 3.28 -19.37
C ASN A 42 -2.16 2.20 -18.68
N HIS A 43 -1.50 2.55 -17.58
CA HIS A 43 -0.91 1.54 -16.69
C HIS A 43 -1.95 1.07 -15.68
N PRO A 44 -2.44 -0.19 -15.75
CA PRO A 44 -3.23 -0.73 -14.66
C PRO A 44 -2.37 -0.74 -13.39
N ASN A 45 -2.94 -0.31 -12.25
CA ASN A 45 -2.24 -0.34 -10.96
C ASN A 45 -1.94 -1.80 -10.58
N PRO A 46 -0.68 -2.26 -10.60
CA PRO A 46 -0.34 -3.66 -10.30
C PRO A 46 -0.54 -3.99 -8.82
N CYS A 47 -0.70 -2.98 -7.97
CA CYS A 47 -0.89 -3.12 -6.53
C CYS A 47 -2.36 -2.99 -6.11
N ALA A 48 -3.30 -2.91 -7.06
CA ALA A 48 -4.72 -2.68 -6.79
C ALA A 48 -5.33 -3.77 -5.87
N ASP A 49 -4.99 -5.04 -6.11
CA ASP A 49 -5.49 -6.14 -5.29
C ASP A 49 -4.93 -6.07 -3.86
N LEU A 50 -3.64 -5.79 -3.71
CA LEU A 50 -2.99 -5.61 -2.39
C LEU A 50 -3.60 -4.41 -1.64
N GLN A 51 -3.87 -3.31 -2.36
CA GLN A 51 -4.54 -2.15 -1.81
C GLN A 51 -5.93 -2.51 -1.29
N ASN A 52 -6.70 -3.27 -2.07
CA ASN A 52 -8.06 -3.66 -1.73
C ASN A 52 -8.07 -4.56 -0.48
N VAL A 53 -7.18 -5.54 -0.40
CA VAL A 53 -7.05 -6.44 0.76
C VAL A 53 -6.65 -5.67 2.02
N TYR A 54 -5.69 -4.75 1.93
CA TYR A 54 -5.32 -3.89 3.06
C TYR A 54 -6.49 -2.99 3.49
N ARG A 55 -7.17 -2.35 2.54
CA ARG A 55 -8.34 -1.49 2.79
C ARG A 55 -9.44 -2.24 3.52
N GLN A 56 -9.81 -3.43 3.04
CA GLN A 56 -10.85 -4.26 3.67
C GLN A 56 -10.50 -4.62 5.12
N CYS A 57 -9.23 -4.92 5.40
CA CYS A 57 -8.77 -5.17 6.77
C CYS A 57 -9.00 -3.95 7.67
N VAL A 58 -8.61 -2.76 7.22
CA VAL A 58 -8.75 -1.52 7.98
C VAL A 58 -10.22 -1.16 8.19
N GLU A 59 -11.03 -1.19 7.13
CA GLU A 59 -12.45 -0.84 7.18
C GLU A 59 -13.23 -1.77 8.13
N ALA A 60 -13.00 -3.08 8.06
CA ALA A 60 -13.64 -4.04 8.96
C ALA A 60 -13.32 -3.76 10.44
N LYS A 61 -12.13 -3.25 10.75
CA LYS A 61 -11.75 -2.87 12.11
C LYS A 61 -12.32 -1.52 12.51
N ILE A 62 -12.28 -0.51 11.65
CA ILE A 62 -12.90 0.80 11.93
C ILE A 62 -14.36 0.62 12.33
N VAL A 63 -15.12 -0.16 11.55
CA VAL A 63 -16.54 -0.45 11.86
C VAL A 63 -16.68 -1.12 13.22
N LYS A 64 -15.80 -2.07 13.58
CA LYS A 64 -15.81 -2.74 14.88
C LYS A 64 -15.49 -1.81 16.06
N TYR A 65 -14.71 -0.76 15.86
CA TYR A 65 -14.35 0.19 16.92
C TYR A 65 -15.31 1.38 17.05
N MET A 66 -16.21 1.56 16.07
CA MET A 66 -17.21 2.64 16.05
C MET A 66 -18.60 2.21 16.53
N ILE A 67 -18.77 0.94 16.88
CA ILE A 67 -20.00 0.33 17.43
C ILE A 67 -19.64 -0.28 18.79
#